data_AF-A0AA35LSK8-F1
#
_entry.id   AF-A0AA35LSK8-F1
#
_cell.length_a   1.000
_cell.length_b   1.000
_cell.length_c   1.000
_cell.angle_alpha   90.00
_cell.angle_beta   90.00
_cell.angle_gamma   90.00
#
_symmetry.space_group_name_H-M   'P 1'
#
loop_
_entity.id
_entity.type
_entity.pdbx_description
1 polymer ?
#
loop_
_entity_poly.entity_id
_entity_poly.type
_entity_poly.pdbx_seq_one_letter_code
_entity_poly.pdbx_strand_id
1 'polypeptide(L)'
;MDHSSLHEYIISSFLNTQRPPTVSEVAAHFQTDTSAARKGLRSLAAYHGVVLHPKSDEVWVAHPFSASPTTCVVSAGDRKWWGNCAWCSLGVMKLAGGTAVLNTRTGAIGDEVSVTARDGRLVDTDFVIHFPVPMSNCWDNVVYTSSVQLLFRNEAEVDEWCAVRGIPKGDVRPIQQIWDFAAEWYGRHADADWTKWSLREAKEFFGRHGLDGPIWAVEHDAGRF
;
A
#
# COMPACT_ATOMS: atom_id res chain seq x y z
N MET A 1 2.47 2.83 -24.45
CA MET A 1 2.24 2.84 -23.00
C MET A 1 1.27 1.72 -22.67
N ASP A 2 1.75 0.71 -21.96
CA ASP A 2 0.94 -0.38 -21.40
C ASP A 2 0.85 -0.23 -19.87
N HIS A 3 0.19 -1.18 -19.19
CA HIS A 3 0.05 -1.12 -17.73
C HIS A 3 1.37 -1.24 -17.00
N SER A 4 2.28 -2.09 -17.46
CA SER A 4 3.56 -2.36 -16.81
C SER A 4 4.47 -1.12 -16.85
N SER A 5 4.71 -0.59 -18.05
CA SER A 5 5.53 0.60 -18.26
C SER A 5 4.97 1.84 -17.55
N LEU A 6 3.64 2.03 -17.55
CA LEU A 6 3.02 3.14 -16.83
C LEU A 6 3.13 2.98 -15.31
N HIS A 7 2.91 1.78 -14.78
CA HIS A 7 3.04 1.52 -13.35
C HIS A 7 4.48 1.70 -12.88
N GLU A 8 5.45 1.12 -13.58
CA GLU A 8 6.87 1.30 -13.28
C GLU A 8 7.24 2.78 -13.25
N TYR A 9 6.86 3.57 -14.27
CA TYR A 9 7.15 5.00 -14.30
C TYR A 9 6.56 5.75 -13.09
N ILE A 10 5.37 5.37 -12.64
CA ILE A 10 4.73 5.96 -11.45
C ILE A 10 5.50 5.60 -10.18
N ILE A 11 5.82 4.32 -9.96
CA ILE A 11 6.56 3.86 -8.78
C ILE A 11 7.98 4.43 -8.75
N SER A 12 8.68 4.44 -9.88
CA SER A 12 9.99 5.06 -10.03
C SER A 12 9.94 6.56 -9.79
N SER A 13 8.86 7.26 -10.18
CA SER A 13 8.70 8.68 -9.85
C SER A 13 8.55 8.91 -8.35
N PHE A 14 7.80 8.07 -7.63
CA PHE A 14 7.76 8.13 -6.17
C PHE A 14 9.16 7.94 -5.59
N LEU A 15 9.85 6.87 -5.96
CA LEU A 15 11.19 6.57 -5.44
C LEU A 15 12.19 7.70 -5.73
N ASN A 16 12.14 8.28 -6.93
CA ASN A 16 13.11 9.27 -7.41
C ASN A 16 12.78 10.72 -7.02
N THR A 17 11.50 11.08 -6.94
CA THR A 17 11.04 12.47 -6.76
C THR A 17 10.09 12.67 -5.59
N GLN A 18 9.81 11.62 -4.81
CA GLN A 18 8.96 11.62 -3.62
C GLN A 18 7.47 11.92 -3.89
N ARG A 19 7.03 11.86 -5.16
CA ARG A 19 5.64 12.07 -5.60
C ARG A 19 5.34 11.29 -6.90
N PRO A 20 4.07 11.06 -7.26
CA PRO A 20 3.76 10.52 -8.58
C PRO A 20 4.01 11.56 -9.67
N PRO A 21 4.13 11.12 -10.94
CA PRO A 21 4.10 12.04 -12.06
C PRO A 21 2.69 12.61 -12.22
N THR A 22 2.60 13.87 -12.65
CA THR A 22 1.34 14.46 -13.11
C THR A 22 0.91 13.86 -14.45
N VAL A 23 -0.36 14.00 -14.81
CA VAL A 23 -0.85 13.61 -16.15
C VAL A 23 0.00 14.21 -17.28
N SER A 24 0.46 15.45 -17.13
CA SER A 24 1.29 16.12 -18.14
C SER A 24 2.70 15.53 -18.22
N GLU A 25 3.28 15.13 -17.09
CA GLU A 25 4.58 14.45 -17.04
C GLU A 25 4.48 13.04 -17.64
N VAL A 26 3.38 12.31 -17.39
CA VAL A 26 3.09 11.04 -18.06
C VAL A 26 3.01 11.24 -19.58
N ALA A 27 2.25 12.24 -20.04
CA ALA A 27 2.12 12.54 -21.47
C ALA A 27 3.49 12.83 -22.11
N ALA A 28 4.30 13.66 -21.46
CA ALA A 28 5.64 13.99 -21.93
C ALA A 28 6.57 12.76 -21.96
N HIS A 29 6.58 11.95 -20.91
CA HIS A 29 7.42 10.75 -20.80
C HIS A 29 7.12 9.74 -21.90
N PHE A 30 5.83 9.48 -22.18
CA PHE A 30 5.39 8.53 -23.21
C PHE A 30 5.21 9.16 -24.59
N GLN A 31 5.67 10.39 -24.80
CA GLN A 31 5.58 11.12 -26.08
C GLN A 31 4.15 11.10 -26.67
N THR A 32 3.18 11.39 -25.81
CA THR A 32 1.76 11.36 -26.14
C THR A 32 1.06 12.63 -25.63
N ASP A 33 -0.22 12.79 -25.94
CA ASP A 33 -1.01 13.91 -25.42
C ASP A 33 -1.65 13.58 -24.05
N THR A 34 -2.17 14.61 -23.38
CA THR A 34 -2.79 14.45 -22.05
C THR A 34 -4.07 13.62 -22.08
N SER A 35 -4.76 13.52 -23.21
CA SER A 35 -5.96 12.68 -23.37
C SER A 35 -5.58 11.20 -23.37
N ALA A 36 -4.54 10.84 -24.12
CA ALA A 36 -3.97 9.49 -24.15
C ALA A 36 -3.36 9.10 -22.79
N ALA A 37 -2.66 10.02 -22.11
CA ALA A 37 -2.15 9.79 -20.76
C ALA A 37 -3.28 9.47 -19.76
N ARG A 38 -4.37 10.26 -19.77
CA ARG A 38 -5.58 10.00 -18.96
C ARG A 38 -6.21 8.66 -19.27
N LYS A 39 -6.33 8.30 -20.55
CA LYS A 39 -6.86 7.00 -20.96
C LYS A 39 -6.02 5.84 -20.42
N GLY A 40 -4.69 5.97 -20.47
CA GLY A 40 -3.76 5.00 -19.90
C GLY A 40 -3.93 4.85 -18.39
N LEU A 41 -3.94 5.98 -17.66
CA LEU A 41 -4.15 5.99 -16.22
C LEU A 41 -5.50 5.37 -15.82
N ARG A 42 -6.59 5.71 -16.52
CA ARG A 42 -7.91 5.10 -16.27
C ARG A 42 -7.92 3.60 -16.54
N SER A 43 -7.22 3.17 -17.59
CA SER A 43 -7.07 1.74 -17.89
C SER A 43 -6.25 1.02 -16.81
N LEU A 44 -5.18 1.63 -16.31
CA LEU A 44 -4.40 1.10 -15.19
C LEU A 44 -5.20 1.08 -13.88
N ALA A 45 -6.07 2.06 -13.66
CA ALA A 45 -6.97 2.11 -12.51
C ALA A 45 -8.01 0.99 -12.55
N ALA A 46 -8.62 0.74 -13.71
CA ALA A 46 -9.52 -0.41 -13.92
C ALA A 46 -8.80 -1.76 -13.77
N TYR A 47 -7.46 -1.77 -13.90
CA TYR A 47 -6.58 -2.91 -13.66
C TYR A 47 -6.08 -3.00 -12.19
N HIS A 48 -6.58 -2.13 -11.30
CA HIS A 48 -6.17 -2.06 -9.89
C HIS A 48 -4.67 -1.73 -9.69
N GLY A 49 -4.02 -1.11 -10.67
CA GLY A 49 -2.63 -0.64 -10.55
C GLY A 49 -2.51 0.70 -9.83
N VAL A 50 -3.52 1.56 -9.94
CA VAL A 50 -3.57 2.87 -9.27
C VAL A 50 -5.00 3.22 -8.87
N VAL A 51 -5.17 4.14 -7.93
CA VAL A 51 -6.42 4.86 -7.69
C VAL A 51 -6.21 6.29 -8.15
N LEU A 52 -7.17 6.80 -8.91
CA LEU A 52 -7.11 8.16 -9.45
C LEU A 52 -7.99 9.11 -8.63
N HIS A 53 -7.58 10.36 -8.57
CA HIS A 53 -8.42 11.41 -8.05
C HIS A 53 -9.64 11.60 -8.98
N PRO A 54 -10.88 11.53 -8.46
CA PRO A 54 -12.10 11.33 -9.26
C PRO A 54 -12.41 12.45 -10.25
N LYS A 55 -11.85 13.65 -10.06
CA LYS A 55 -12.07 14.80 -10.96
C LYS A 55 -10.92 15.09 -11.91
N SER A 56 -9.70 14.74 -11.54
CA SER A 56 -8.50 15.19 -12.26
C SER A 56 -7.72 14.08 -12.93
N ASP A 57 -8.07 12.80 -12.71
CA ASP A 57 -7.31 11.63 -13.15
C ASP A 57 -5.84 11.60 -12.69
N GLU A 58 -5.46 12.47 -11.76
CA GLU A 58 -4.12 12.43 -11.16
C GLU A 58 -4.01 11.19 -10.27
N VAL A 59 -2.82 10.62 -10.17
CA VAL A 59 -2.57 9.48 -9.28
C VAL A 59 -2.82 9.92 -7.84
N TRP A 60 -3.77 9.27 -7.18
CA TRP A 60 -4.09 9.49 -5.78
C TRP A 60 -3.40 8.45 -4.89
N VAL A 61 -3.42 7.19 -5.34
CA VAL A 61 -2.75 6.07 -4.70
C VAL A 61 -2.07 5.22 -5.79
N ALA A 62 -0.80 4.88 -5.58
CA ALA A 62 -0.13 3.82 -6.32
C ALA A 62 0.55 2.94 -5.28
N HIS A 63 -0.14 1.89 -4.86
CA HIS A 63 0.33 1.08 -3.73
C HIS A 63 1.78 0.63 -3.95
N PRO A 64 2.65 0.73 -2.94
CA PRO A 64 2.32 1.09 -1.56
C PRO A 64 2.31 2.60 -1.23
N PHE A 65 2.56 3.49 -2.19
CA PHE A 65 2.67 4.93 -1.97
C PHE A 65 1.32 5.67 -1.97
N SER A 66 1.24 6.72 -1.17
CA SER A 66 0.17 7.72 -1.21
C SER A 66 0.65 9.00 -1.87
N ALA A 67 -0.17 9.60 -2.72
CA ALA A 67 0.06 10.94 -3.26
C ALA A 67 -0.51 12.04 -2.36
N SER A 68 -1.25 11.67 -1.31
CA SER A 68 -1.83 12.59 -0.33
C SER A 68 -1.18 12.39 1.04
N PRO A 69 -1.10 13.44 1.87
CA PRO A 69 -0.55 13.31 3.22
C PRO A 69 -1.31 12.28 4.05
N THR A 70 -0.56 11.44 4.77
CA THR A 70 -1.09 10.47 5.75
C THR A 70 -0.31 10.59 7.07
N THR A 71 -0.81 9.94 8.12
CA THR A 71 -0.07 9.81 9.39
C THR A 71 1.13 8.88 9.27
N CYS A 72 1.25 8.11 8.18
CA CYS A 72 2.30 7.12 7.98
C CYS A 72 3.41 7.69 7.10
N VAL A 73 4.43 8.27 7.73
CA VAL A 73 5.58 8.87 7.05
C VAL A 73 6.73 7.89 7.05
N VAL A 74 7.15 7.45 5.87
CA VAL A 74 8.33 6.60 5.69
C VAL A 74 9.51 7.45 5.27
N SER A 75 10.68 7.22 5.86
CA SER A 75 11.92 7.92 5.54
C SER A 75 13.06 6.94 5.30
N ALA A 76 13.92 7.26 4.34
CA ALA A 76 15.18 6.55 4.10
C ALA A 76 16.22 7.55 3.57
N GLY A 77 17.30 7.76 4.32
CA GLY A 77 18.26 8.83 4.05
C GLY A 77 17.61 10.22 4.10
N ASP A 78 17.75 11.00 3.03
CA ASP A 78 17.19 12.34 2.86
C ASP A 78 15.76 12.33 2.26
N ARG A 79 15.24 11.16 1.89
CA ARG A 79 13.94 11.01 1.24
C ARG A 79 12.85 10.64 2.23
N LYS A 80 11.64 11.12 1.94
CA LYS A 80 10.41 10.84 2.68
C LYS A 80 9.25 10.58 1.73
N TRP A 81 8.37 9.69 2.16
CA TRP A 81 7.16 9.32 1.43
C TRP A 81 6.01 9.12 2.41
N TRP A 82 4.79 9.12 1.88
CA TRP A 82 3.62 8.65 2.61
C TRP A 82 3.26 7.23 2.17
N GLY A 83 3.07 6.33 3.14
CA GLY A 83 2.32 5.11 2.93
C GLY A 83 0.83 5.35 3.15
N ASN A 84 -0.05 4.64 2.45
CA ASN A 84 -1.50 4.80 2.64
C ASN A 84 -1.99 4.30 4.01
N CYS A 85 -1.30 3.31 4.56
CA CYS A 85 -1.64 2.63 5.81
C CYS A 85 -0.38 2.00 6.42
N ALA A 86 -0.51 1.33 7.57
CA ALA A 86 0.62 0.65 8.22
C ALA A 86 1.22 -0.44 7.32
N TRP A 87 0.39 -1.28 6.68
CA TRP A 87 0.86 -2.34 5.76
C TRP A 87 1.57 -1.78 4.53
N CYS A 88 0.97 -0.78 3.87
CA CYS A 88 1.59 -0.08 2.75
C CYS A 88 2.96 0.51 3.14
N SER A 89 3.05 1.10 4.33
CA SER A 89 4.31 1.71 4.79
C SER A 89 5.46 0.71 4.86
N LEU A 90 5.19 -0.55 5.25
CA LEU A 90 6.20 -1.62 5.20
C LEU A 90 6.63 -1.92 3.75
N GLY A 91 5.71 -1.87 2.79
CA GLY A 91 6.01 -1.96 1.36
C GLY A 91 6.88 -0.81 0.86
N VAL A 92 6.60 0.42 1.27
CA VAL A 92 7.43 1.59 0.95
C VAL A 92 8.83 1.43 1.53
N MET A 93 8.95 1.02 2.80
CA MET A 93 10.24 0.75 3.45
C MET A 93 11.04 -0.31 2.68
N LYS A 94 10.37 -1.38 2.20
CA LYS A 94 11.01 -2.41 1.39
C LYS A 94 11.55 -1.86 0.07
N LEU A 95 10.76 -1.08 -0.65
CA LEU A 95 11.13 -0.50 -1.95
C LEU A 95 12.23 0.57 -1.83
N ALA A 96 12.22 1.35 -0.74
CA ALA A 96 13.27 2.33 -0.47
C ALA A 96 14.64 1.68 -0.20
N GLY A 97 14.63 0.47 0.40
CA GLY A 97 15.84 -0.29 0.70
C GLY A 97 16.70 0.33 1.83
N GLY A 98 17.83 -0.30 2.12
CA GLY A 98 18.77 0.17 3.15
C GLY A 98 18.16 0.23 4.55
N THR A 99 18.39 1.35 5.25
CA THR A 99 17.72 1.67 6.52
C THR A 99 16.54 2.59 6.26
N ALA A 100 15.35 2.13 6.63
CA ALA A 100 14.10 2.86 6.48
C ALA A 100 13.33 2.91 7.81
N VAL A 101 12.64 4.03 8.06
CA VAL A 101 11.87 4.26 9.28
C VAL A 101 10.47 4.72 8.91
N LEU A 102 9.45 4.01 9.40
CA LEU A 102 8.07 4.46 9.46
C LEU A 102 7.85 5.22 10.76
N ASN A 103 7.40 6.47 10.70
CA ASN A 103 6.83 7.21 11.82
C ASN A 103 5.31 7.30 11.65
N THR A 104 4.56 6.94 12.69
CA THR A 104 3.09 6.98 12.69
C THR A 104 2.56 7.13 14.12
N ARG A 105 1.24 7.05 14.30
CA ARG A 105 0.58 7.05 15.60
C ARG A 105 -0.20 5.76 15.81
N THR A 106 -0.19 5.22 17.03
CA THR A 106 -1.03 4.04 17.34
C THR A 106 -2.51 4.36 17.12
N GLY A 107 -3.23 3.50 16.38
CA GLY A 107 -4.62 3.77 16.00
C GLY A 107 -4.85 5.12 15.30
N ALA A 108 -3.82 5.66 14.61
CA ALA A 108 -3.78 6.97 13.95
C ALA A 108 -3.99 8.20 14.85
N ILE A 109 -4.13 8.04 16.17
CA ILE A 109 -4.45 9.14 17.10
C ILE A 109 -3.70 9.06 18.43
N GLY A 110 -3.35 7.85 18.88
CA GLY A 110 -2.58 7.57 20.10
C GLY A 110 -1.12 8.02 19.98
N ASP A 111 -0.22 7.41 20.73
CA ASP A 111 1.17 7.87 20.80
C ASP A 111 1.88 7.80 19.46
N GLU A 112 2.82 8.73 19.25
CA GLU A 112 3.75 8.65 18.14
C GLU A 112 4.73 7.49 18.36
N VAL A 113 4.90 6.67 17.33
CA VAL A 113 5.74 5.48 17.34
C VAL A 113 6.53 5.40 16.04
N SER A 114 7.71 4.77 16.13
CA SER A 114 8.57 4.50 14.99
C SER A 114 8.80 3.00 14.82
N VAL A 115 8.82 2.55 13.56
CA VAL A 115 9.20 1.19 13.17
C VAL A 115 10.38 1.27 12.21
N THR A 116 11.46 0.58 12.54
CA THR A 116 12.72 0.59 11.79
C THR A 116 12.91 -0.73 11.05
N ALA A 117 13.33 -0.65 9.78
CA ALA A 117 13.95 -1.75 9.07
C ALA A 117 15.40 -1.37 8.72
N ARG A 118 16.33 -2.33 8.85
CA ARG A 118 17.74 -2.17 8.47
C ARG A 118 18.17 -3.38 7.67
N ASP A 119 18.82 -3.12 6.54
CA ASP A 119 19.40 -4.15 5.66
C ASP A 119 18.39 -5.26 5.30
N GLY A 120 17.16 -4.84 4.99
CA GLY A 120 16.06 -5.74 4.62
C GLY A 120 15.43 -6.52 5.77
N ARG A 121 15.78 -6.22 7.03
CA ARG A 121 15.22 -6.86 8.23
C ARG A 121 14.46 -5.84 9.07
N LEU A 122 13.27 -6.22 9.53
CA LEU A 122 12.53 -5.44 10.53
C LEU A 122 13.25 -5.55 11.88
N VAL A 123 13.42 -4.42 12.57
CA VAL A 123 14.07 -4.34 13.89
C VAL A 123 13.03 -4.26 14.99
N ASP A 124 12.01 -3.43 14.81
CA ASP A 124 10.96 -3.20 15.80
C ASP A 124 9.77 -4.15 15.52
N THR A 125 9.71 -5.27 16.24
CA THR A 125 8.75 -6.36 15.99
C THR A 125 7.57 -6.42 16.98
N ASP A 126 7.57 -5.57 17.99
CA ASP A 126 6.61 -5.61 19.11
C ASP A 126 5.31 -4.83 18.84
N PHE A 127 4.86 -4.88 17.58
CA PHE A 127 3.63 -4.23 17.14
C PHE A 127 2.70 -5.22 16.44
N VAL A 128 1.44 -4.83 16.31
CA VAL A 128 0.43 -5.51 15.50
C VAL A 128 -0.19 -4.55 14.50
N ILE A 129 -0.66 -5.08 13.38
CA ILE A 129 -1.44 -4.34 12.39
C ILE A 129 -2.86 -4.92 12.34
N HIS A 130 -3.83 -4.02 12.38
CA HIS A 130 -5.26 -4.33 12.34
C HIS A 130 -5.80 -4.24 10.89
N PHE A 131 -6.58 -5.23 10.48
CA PHE A 131 -7.22 -5.35 9.18
C PHE A 131 -8.75 -5.54 9.34
N PRO A 132 -9.52 -4.44 9.43
CA PRO A 132 -10.97 -4.52 9.68
C PRO A 132 -11.81 -4.84 8.44
N VAL A 133 -11.27 -4.58 7.25
CA VAL A 133 -12.00 -4.73 5.98
C VAL A 133 -11.60 -6.05 5.31
N PRO A 134 -12.56 -6.90 4.89
CA PRO A 134 -12.25 -8.07 4.09
C PRO A 134 -11.48 -7.70 2.81
N MET A 135 -10.44 -8.46 2.48
CA MET A 135 -9.59 -8.23 1.31
C MET A 135 -10.38 -8.33 0.00
N SER A 136 -11.46 -9.10 -0.04
CA SER A 136 -12.40 -9.12 -1.17
C SER A 136 -13.05 -7.75 -1.46
N ASN A 137 -13.12 -6.87 -0.46
CA ASN A 137 -13.82 -5.59 -0.52
C ASN A 137 -12.83 -4.40 -0.47
N CYS A 138 -11.52 -4.67 -0.45
CA CYS A 138 -10.54 -3.59 -0.26
C CYS A 138 -10.59 -2.54 -1.37
N TRP A 139 -10.97 -2.94 -2.59
CA TRP A 139 -11.11 -2.07 -3.76
C TRP A 139 -12.45 -1.33 -3.86
N ASP A 140 -13.47 -1.72 -3.08
CA ASP A 140 -14.75 -0.98 -3.03
C ASP A 140 -14.52 0.47 -2.59
N ASN A 141 -13.57 0.66 -1.67
CA ASN A 141 -13.10 1.98 -1.25
C ASN A 141 -11.67 1.90 -0.66
N VAL A 142 -10.66 1.96 -1.53
CA VAL A 142 -9.24 1.89 -1.14
C VAL A 142 -8.87 2.95 -0.10
N VAL A 143 -9.40 4.17 -0.25
CA VAL A 143 -9.08 5.28 0.66
C VAL A 143 -9.58 4.97 2.07
N TYR A 144 -10.82 4.50 2.20
CA TYR A 144 -11.36 4.05 3.48
C TYR A 144 -10.58 2.86 4.03
N THR A 145 -10.44 1.78 3.25
CA THR A 145 -9.73 0.56 3.66
C THR A 145 -8.34 0.87 4.22
N SER A 146 -7.56 1.69 3.52
CA SER A 146 -6.21 2.07 3.96
C SER A 146 -6.24 2.91 5.24
N SER A 147 -7.20 3.84 5.37
CA SER A 147 -7.30 4.72 6.54
C SER A 147 -7.61 3.99 7.86
N VAL A 148 -8.09 2.75 7.80
CA VAL A 148 -8.41 1.93 8.98
C VAL A 148 -7.48 0.71 9.15
N GLN A 149 -6.46 0.56 8.30
CA GLN A 149 -5.40 -0.44 8.45
C GLN A 149 -4.22 0.12 9.27
N LEU A 150 -4.34 0.05 10.59
CA LEU A 150 -3.53 0.84 11.51
C LEU A 150 -2.59 -0.02 12.36
N LEU A 151 -1.54 0.62 12.87
CA LEU A 151 -0.54 0.03 13.76
C LEU A 151 -0.96 0.20 15.23
N PHE A 152 -0.73 -0.81 16.05
CA PHE A 152 -0.98 -0.80 17.49
C PHE A 152 0.13 -1.56 18.23
N ARG A 153 0.29 -1.34 19.54
CA ARG A 153 1.29 -2.07 20.34
C ARG A 153 0.92 -3.53 20.58
N ASN A 154 -0.37 -3.80 20.68
CA ASN A 154 -0.90 -5.14 20.95
C ASN A 154 -2.38 -5.21 20.59
N GLU A 155 -2.93 -6.41 20.65
CA GLU A 155 -4.32 -6.67 20.29
C GLU A 155 -5.34 -6.04 21.26
N ALA A 156 -4.97 -5.79 22.52
CA ALA A 156 -5.86 -5.13 23.48
C ALA A 156 -6.10 -3.64 23.13
N GLU A 157 -5.07 -2.94 22.62
CA GLU A 157 -5.26 -1.58 22.07
C GLU A 157 -6.19 -1.60 20.83
N VAL A 158 -6.15 -2.67 20.03
CA VAL A 158 -7.07 -2.84 18.89
C VAL A 158 -8.51 -3.02 19.39
N ASP A 159 -8.72 -3.89 20.39
CA ASP A 159 -10.04 -4.12 20.99
C ASP A 159 -10.67 -2.84 21.52
N GLU A 160 -9.92 -2.07 22.31
CA GLU A 160 -10.37 -0.79 22.85
C GLU A 160 -10.68 0.20 21.74
N TRP A 161 -9.78 0.36 20.77
CA TRP A 161 -9.96 1.28 19.66
C TRP A 161 -11.19 0.92 18.83
N CYS A 162 -11.41 -0.36 18.55
CA CYS A 162 -12.59 -0.85 17.84
C CYS A 162 -13.88 -0.54 18.60
N ALA A 163 -13.91 -0.81 19.90
CA ALA A 163 -15.06 -0.51 20.76
C ALA A 163 -15.38 0.99 20.81
N VAL A 164 -14.35 1.85 20.94
CA VAL A 164 -14.51 3.31 21.03
C VAL A 164 -14.88 3.93 19.68
N ARG A 165 -14.33 3.43 18.57
CA ARG A 165 -14.54 4.00 17.23
C ARG A 165 -15.73 3.39 16.49
N GLY A 166 -16.30 2.29 16.99
CA GLY A 166 -17.40 1.59 16.32
C GLY A 166 -16.96 0.88 15.04
N ILE A 167 -15.70 0.44 14.98
CA ILE A 167 -15.14 -0.31 13.85
C ILE A 167 -15.03 -1.78 14.26
N PRO A 168 -15.53 -2.74 13.46
CA PRO A 168 -15.34 -4.16 13.74
C PRO A 168 -13.84 -4.55 13.75
N LYS A 169 -13.44 -5.43 14.68
CA LYS A 169 -12.05 -5.84 14.91
C LYS A 169 -11.36 -6.54 13.72
N GLY A 170 -12.11 -7.10 12.77
CA GLY A 170 -11.56 -7.89 11.67
C GLY A 170 -10.45 -8.85 12.12
N ASP A 171 -9.27 -8.72 11.52
CA ASP A 171 -8.09 -9.55 11.79
C ASP A 171 -6.93 -8.70 12.34
N VAL A 172 -6.11 -9.28 13.21
CA VAL A 172 -4.97 -8.61 13.84
C VAL A 172 -3.75 -9.49 13.70
N ARG A 173 -2.68 -8.95 13.11
CA ARG A 173 -1.48 -9.74 12.81
C ARG A 173 -0.21 -9.10 13.34
N PRO A 174 0.76 -9.88 13.84
CA PRO A 174 2.08 -9.38 14.22
C PRO A 174 2.74 -8.63 13.07
N ILE A 175 3.38 -7.50 13.36
CA ILE A 175 4.03 -6.67 12.35
C ILE A 175 5.10 -7.43 11.57
N GLN A 176 5.81 -8.37 12.20
CA GLN A 176 6.83 -9.19 11.53
C GLN A 176 6.21 -10.04 10.42
N GLN A 177 5.06 -10.67 10.67
CA GLN A 177 4.34 -11.45 9.65
C GLN A 177 3.93 -10.55 8.48
N ILE A 178 3.44 -9.34 8.77
CA ILE A 178 3.01 -8.39 7.74
C ILE A 178 4.20 -7.77 6.99
N TRP A 179 5.37 -7.64 7.62
CA TRP A 179 6.61 -7.24 6.95
C TRP A 179 7.02 -8.27 5.90
N ASP A 180 7.04 -9.55 6.27
CA ASP A 180 7.40 -10.64 5.35
C ASP A 180 6.42 -10.71 4.17
N PHE A 181 5.13 -10.54 4.45
CA PHE A 181 4.08 -10.43 3.43
C PHE A 181 4.28 -9.21 2.53
N ALA A 182 4.44 -8.02 3.10
CA ALA A 182 4.64 -6.77 2.35
C ALA A 182 5.90 -6.82 1.48
N ALA A 183 6.96 -7.46 1.97
CA ALA A 183 8.21 -7.58 1.25
C ALA A 183 8.07 -8.39 -0.04
N GLU A 184 7.28 -9.46 -0.02
CA GLU A 184 6.99 -10.27 -1.22
C GLU A 184 5.92 -9.61 -2.09
N TRP A 185 4.85 -9.09 -1.48
CA TRP A 185 3.72 -8.49 -2.18
C TRP A 185 4.11 -7.23 -2.97
N TYR A 186 4.89 -6.33 -2.35
CA TYR A 186 5.28 -5.06 -2.96
C TYR A 186 6.68 -5.06 -3.60
N GLY A 187 7.54 -6.03 -3.27
CA GLY A 187 8.98 -5.97 -3.57
C GLY A 187 9.35 -5.80 -5.04
N ARG A 188 8.46 -6.16 -5.97
CA ARG A 188 8.63 -6.05 -7.42
C ARG A 188 7.80 -4.94 -8.08
N HIS A 189 7.22 -4.02 -7.31
CA HIS A 189 6.35 -2.96 -7.85
C HIS A 189 7.08 -1.95 -8.74
N ALA A 190 8.40 -1.84 -8.63
CA ALA A 190 9.23 -0.99 -9.49
C ALA A 190 9.80 -1.75 -10.72
N ASP A 191 9.42 -3.00 -10.94
CA ASP A 191 9.95 -3.78 -12.06
C ASP A 191 9.27 -3.39 -13.38
N ALA A 192 10.03 -3.37 -14.47
CA ALA A 192 9.54 -3.02 -15.81
C ALA A 192 8.55 -4.06 -16.40
N ASP A 193 8.52 -5.28 -15.85
CA ASP A 193 7.60 -6.36 -16.18
C ASP A 193 6.47 -6.54 -15.14
N TRP A 194 6.23 -5.51 -14.31
CA TRP A 194 5.17 -5.53 -13.31
C TRP A 194 3.81 -5.94 -13.88
N THR A 195 3.16 -6.86 -13.19
CA THR A 195 1.76 -7.20 -13.42
C THR A 195 1.03 -7.21 -12.09
N LYS A 196 -0.25 -6.85 -12.12
CA LYS A 196 -1.09 -6.92 -10.94
C LYS A 196 -1.36 -8.38 -10.61
N TRP A 197 -1.30 -8.74 -9.34
CA TRP A 197 -1.70 -10.07 -8.89
C TRP A 197 -3.11 -10.41 -9.40
N SER A 198 -3.25 -11.59 -9.98
CA SER A 198 -4.57 -12.18 -10.15
C SER A 198 -5.15 -12.54 -8.79
N LEU A 199 -6.47 -12.69 -8.70
CA LEU A 199 -7.11 -13.13 -7.45
C LEU A 199 -6.60 -14.49 -6.98
N ARG A 200 -6.30 -15.41 -7.93
CA ARG A 200 -5.69 -16.71 -7.63
C ARG A 200 -4.30 -16.55 -6.99
N GLU A 201 -3.43 -15.75 -7.59
CA GLU A 201 -2.10 -15.48 -7.03
C GLU A 201 -2.24 -14.81 -5.66
N ALA A 202 -3.13 -13.82 -5.51
CA ALA A 202 -3.35 -13.17 -4.23
C ALA A 202 -3.78 -14.15 -3.12
N LYS A 203 -4.67 -15.09 -3.43
CA LYS A 203 -5.08 -16.16 -2.52
C LYS A 203 -3.91 -17.07 -2.13
N GLU A 204 -3.10 -17.48 -3.11
CA GLU A 204 -1.89 -18.27 -2.87
C GLU A 204 -0.90 -17.50 -1.97
N PHE A 205 -0.75 -16.18 -2.18
CA PHE A 205 0.05 -15.28 -1.35
C PHE A 205 -0.46 -15.18 0.08
N PHE A 206 -1.76 -15.01 0.29
CA PHE A 206 -2.32 -14.95 1.64
C PHE A 206 -2.07 -16.27 2.38
N GLY A 207 -2.36 -17.40 1.74
CA GLY A 207 -2.16 -18.73 2.34
C GLY A 207 -0.72 -19.01 2.75
N ARG A 208 0.27 -18.73 1.89
CA ARG A 208 1.69 -18.97 2.20
C ARG A 208 2.24 -18.06 3.29
N HIS A 209 1.62 -16.90 3.52
CA HIS A 209 1.98 -15.98 4.61
C HIS A 209 1.15 -16.22 5.88
N GLY A 210 0.34 -17.29 5.94
CA GLY A 210 -0.51 -17.60 7.09
C GLY A 210 -1.59 -16.54 7.35
N LEU A 211 -2.02 -15.86 6.29
CA LEU A 211 -3.08 -14.87 6.30
C LEU A 211 -4.38 -15.56 5.88
N ASP A 212 -5.11 -16.05 6.88
CA ASP A 212 -6.26 -16.91 6.74
C ASP A 212 -7.51 -16.37 7.44
N GLY A 213 -8.64 -17.03 7.24
CA GLY A 213 -9.92 -16.62 7.81
C GLY A 213 -10.69 -15.60 6.96
N PRO A 214 -11.79 -15.05 7.50
CA PRO A 214 -12.79 -14.31 6.71
C PRO A 214 -12.24 -13.00 6.14
N ILE A 215 -11.24 -12.38 6.77
CA ILE A 215 -10.62 -11.15 6.24
C ILE A 215 -9.80 -11.42 4.98
N TRP A 216 -9.17 -12.59 4.87
CA TRP A 216 -8.29 -12.93 3.75
C TRP A 216 -8.95 -13.84 2.71
N ALA A 217 -10.21 -14.21 2.94
CA ALA A 217 -10.98 -15.00 1.99
C ALA A 217 -11.30 -14.19 0.73
N VAL A 218 -10.89 -14.73 -0.42
CA VAL A 218 -11.23 -14.20 -1.75
C VAL A 218 -11.86 -15.34 -2.57
N GLU A 219 -13.10 -15.14 -3.03
CA GLU A 219 -13.94 -16.21 -3.60
C GLU A 219 -13.88 -16.33 -5.13
N HIS A 220 -13.43 -15.29 -5.84
CA HIS A 220 -13.46 -15.27 -7.30
C HIS A 220 -12.08 -15.55 -7.91
N ASP A 221 -11.97 -16.57 -8.77
CA ASP A 221 -10.72 -16.90 -9.45
C ASP A 221 -10.48 -16.04 -10.72
N ALA A 222 -11.42 -15.16 -11.07
CA ALA A 222 -11.38 -14.35 -12.29
C ALA A 222 -11.26 -12.86 -11.95
N GLY A 223 -10.15 -12.24 -12.38
CA GLY A 223 -9.91 -10.80 -12.20
C GLY A 223 -8.52 -10.49 -11.68
N ARG A 224 -8.28 -9.19 -11.46
CA ARG A 224 -7.09 -8.69 -10.76
C ARG A 224 -7.48 -8.35 -9.33
N PHE A 225 -6.59 -8.68 -8.39
CA PHE A 225 -6.78 -8.35 -6.99
C PHE A 225 -6.78 -6.84 -6.81
#